data_AF-A0A7Z9ZGR4-F1
#
_entry.id   AF-A0A7Z9ZGR4-F1
#
_cell.length_a   1.000
_cell.length_b   1.000
_cell.length_c   1.000
_cell.angle_alpha   90.00
_cell.angle_beta   90.00
_cell.angle_gamma   90.00
#
_symmetry.space_group_name_H-M   'P 1'
#
loop_
_entity.id
_entity.type
_entity.pdbx_description
1 polymer ?
#
loop_
_entity_poly.entity_id
_entity_poly.type
_entity_poly.pdbx_seq_one_letter_code
_entity_poly.pdbx_strand_id
1 'polypeptide(L)'
;MEQDIQLPYGADTLEFRIPEANLAGVYFPQPVATSTDPAAEIGRALAHPLDTPPLSEVVRPREKVVILVDDHTRATPAAQILPPLLDQLRAGGIQDEDVTILITHGTHRLSTEEEVRHKVGEDVYGRFRIVQHQCTDEQSQVYLGLTSRGTPVWVNRLVVEADRCIGIGHIGPSPYAGYSGGSKLIVPGVASLDTINANHSLVALGFRRPGCVEVPCRLDIEEAAALVKLDMVVDVVLSQDERIVRAFAGTPGRVFQEGLALARQVYEVACPGEMDVAITSGYPYDLDLYQAVRAVEYADTVVRQGGSILLVAACPQGVGGEEFYHLMADQTKRPDDFLRDVVRRTGKVTFSVLGYVLARIKAEKKLYILTEGILDGELEAMGFRHPASLQVGVDALLREYGPQARVAVFPMGSSTIPKVDW
;
A
#
# COMPACT_ATOMS: atom_id res chain seq x y z
N MET A 1 -34.08 8.12 -15.07
CA MET A 1 -33.70 9.19 -14.13
C MET A 1 -32.18 9.25 -14.12
N GLU A 2 -31.61 10.39 -13.77
CA GLU A 2 -30.16 10.54 -13.59
C GLU A 2 -29.86 10.56 -12.09
N GLN A 3 -28.69 10.05 -11.73
CA GLN A 3 -28.17 10.06 -10.37
C GLN A 3 -26.92 10.94 -10.32
N ASP A 4 -26.86 11.85 -9.35
CA ASP A 4 -25.67 12.63 -9.01
C ASP A 4 -24.72 11.78 -8.15
N ILE A 5 -23.44 11.72 -8.53
CA ILE A 5 -22.40 10.97 -7.82
C ILE A 5 -21.22 11.89 -7.54
N GLN A 6 -20.68 11.78 -6.32
CA GLN A 6 -19.52 12.51 -5.86
C GLN A 6 -18.28 11.61 -5.78
N LEU A 7 -17.13 12.14 -6.22
CA LEU A 7 -15.84 11.49 -6.18
C LEU A 7 -14.81 12.40 -5.47
N PRO A 8 -14.09 11.89 -4.45
CA PRO A 8 -12.94 12.58 -3.89
C PRO A 8 -11.88 12.88 -4.96
N TYR A 9 -11.26 14.06 -4.86
CA TYR A 9 -10.22 14.53 -5.76
C TYR A 9 -9.29 15.49 -5.02
N GLY A 10 -8.15 14.99 -4.53
CA GLY A 10 -7.25 15.74 -3.65
C GLY A 10 -7.98 16.20 -2.38
N ALA A 11 -7.96 17.51 -2.12
CA ALA A 11 -8.71 18.11 -1.02
C ALA A 11 -10.17 18.44 -1.36
N ASP A 12 -10.55 18.30 -2.63
CA ASP A 12 -11.86 18.66 -3.16
C ASP A 12 -12.72 17.42 -3.47
N THR A 13 -13.91 17.67 -4.01
CA THR A 13 -14.84 16.65 -4.48
C THR A 13 -15.38 17.06 -5.83
N LEU A 14 -15.33 16.15 -6.79
CA LEU A 14 -15.93 16.32 -8.11
C LEU A 14 -17.29 15.64 -8.17
N GLU A 15 -18.21 16.21 -8.94
CA GLU A 15 -19.57 15.69 -9.12
C GLU A 15 -19.84 15.39 -10.60
N PHE A 16 -20.61 14.35 -10.87
CA PHE A 16 -21.13 14.04 -12.19
C PHE A 16 -22.48 13.35 -12.12
N ARG A 17 -23.20 13.38 -13.25
CA ARG A 17 -24.48 12.73 -13.48
C ARG A 17 -24.34 11.52 -14.37
N ILE A 18 -25.07 10.47 -14.04
CA ILE A 18 -25.18 9.26 -14.84
C ILE A 18 -26.63 8.77 -14.87
N PRO A 19 -27.16 8.31 -16.02
CA PRO A 19 -28.46 7.66 -16.05
C PRO A 19 -28.45 6.39 -15.17
N GLU A 20 -29.47 6.22 -14.32
CA GLU A 20 -29.60 5.05 -13.44
C GLU A 20 -29.55 3.72 -14.21
N ALA A 21 -30.04 3.72 -15.46
CA ALA A 21 -30.04 2.53 -16.32
C ALA A 21 -28.61 2.07 -16.72
N ASN A 22 -27.63 2.97 -16.65
CA ASN A 22 -26.22 2.67 -16.95
C ASN A 22 -25.41 2.37 -15.69
N LEU A 23 -25.89 2.78 -14.51
CA LEU A 23 -25.18 2.60 -13.25
C LEU A 23 -25.38 1.17 -12.72
N ALA A 24 -24.36 0.34 -12.88
CA ALA A 24 -24.35 -1.00 -12.31
C ALA A 24 -24.19 -0.97 -10.78
N GLY A 25 -23.56 0.08 -10.24
CA GLY A 25 -23.46 0.31 -8.80
C GLY A 25 -22.35 1.31 -8.43
N VAL A 26 -22.43 1.79 -7.19
CA VAL A 26 -21.38 2.58 -6.54
C VAL A 26 -20.79 1.73 -5.42
N TYR A 27 -19.50 1.42 -5.52
CA TYR A 27 -18.80 0.47 -4.66
C TYR A 27 -17.77 1.21 -3.82
N PHE A 28 -17.87 1.05 -2.51
CA PHE A 28 -17.00 1.66 -1.51
C PHE A 28 -16.66 0.64 -0.41
N PRO A 29 -15.54 0.79 0.31
CA PRO A 29 -15.17 -0.09 1.41
C PRO A 29 -16.33 -0.17 2.42
N GLN A 30 -16.59 -1.35 2.97
CA GLN A 30 -17.75 -1.55 3.83
C GLN A 30 -17.62 -0.71 5.11
N PRO A 31 -18.67 0.00 5.54
CA PRO A 31 -18.64 0.74 6.78
C PRO A 31 -18.52 -0.25 7.95
N VAL A 32 -17.41 -0.18 8.66
CA VAL A 32 -17.16 -0.97 9.86
C VAL A 32 -17.15 -0.09 11.10
N ALA A 33 -17.55 -0.65 12.24
CA ALA A 33 -17.48 0.06 13.51
C ALA A 33 -16.02 0.36 13.86
N THR A 34 -15.70 1.64 14.03
CA THR A 34 -14.38 2.09 14.49
C THR A 34 -14.32 2.11 16.01
N SER A 35 -13.13 1.93 16.59
CA SER A 35 -12.93 2.09 18.03
C SER A 35 -13.29 3.51 18.46
N THR A 36 -14.12 3.62 19.49
CA THR A 36 -14.49 4.91 20.11
C THR A 36 -13.43 5.41 21.09
N ASP A 37 -12.52 4.52 21.51
CA ASP A 37 -11.36 4.82 22.34
C ASP A 37 -10.13 4.10 21.76
N PRO A 38 -9.42 4.74 20.80
CA PRO A 38 -8.21 4.19 20.20
C PRO A 38 -7.13 3.80 21.22
N ALA A 39 -6.96 4.59 22.28
CA ALA A 39 -5.96 4.33 23.30
C ALA A 39 -6.28 3.07 24.12
N ALA A 40 -7.54 2.90 24.54
CA ALA A 40 -7.98 1.69 25.23
C ALA A 40 -7.87 0.45 24.33
N GLU A 41 -8.17 0.57 23.03
CA GLU A 41 -8.07 -0.53 22.07
C GLU A 41 -6.62 -0.98 21.84
N ILE A 42 -5.68 -0.04 21.71
CA ILE A 42 -4.24 -0.35 21.63
C ILE A 42 -3.76 -0.98 22.95
N GLY A 43 -4.15 -0.42 24.10
CA GLY A 43 -3.82 -0.97 25.42
C GLY A 43 -4.32 -2.40 25.61
N ARG A 44 -5.55 -2.69 25.18
CA ARG A 44 -6.13 -4.04 25.17
C ARG A 44 -5.30 -5.01 24.33
N ALA A 45 -4.90 -4.61 23.13
CA ALA A 45 -4.11 -5.45 22.25
C ALA A 45 -2.75 -5.80 22.87
N LEU A 46 -2.06 -4.81 23.44
CA LEU A 46 -0.76 -4.99 24.11
C LEU A 46 -0.84 -5.82 25.40
N ALA A 47 -1.94 -5.71 26.15
CA ALA A 47 -2.16 -6.48 27.38
C ALA A 47 -2.54 -7.95 27.12
N HIS A 48 -3.11 -8.24 25.95
CA HIS A 48 -3.52 -9.58 25.55
C HIS A 48 -3.00 -9.93 24.15
N PRO A 49 -1.66 -10.02 23.98
CA PRO A 49 -1.10 -10.29 22.67
C PRO A 49 -1.41 -11.70 22.20
N LEU A 50 -1.48 -11.83 20.89
CA LEU A 50 -1.77 -13.08 20.21
C LEU A 50 -0.52 -13.94 20.15
N ASP A 51 -0.63 -15.18 20.64
CA ASP A 51 0.40 -16.23 20.50
C ASP A 51 1.76 -15.88 21.16
N THR A 52 1.76 -15.00 22.16
CA THR A 52 2.93 -14.66 22.97
C THR A 52 2.49 -14.00 24.29
N PRO A 53 3.29 -13.99 25.36
CA PRO A 53 3.02 -13.18 26.55
C PRO A 53 3.20 -11.67 26.28
N PRO A 54 2.68 -10.79 27.16
CA PRO A 54 2.95 -9.35 27.12
C PRO A 54 4.44 -9.00 27.09
N LEU A 55 4.79 -7.89 26.44
CA LEU A 55 6.18 -7.46 26.31
C LEU A 55 6.87 -7.30 27.66
N SER A 56 6.16 -6.75 28.65
CA SER A 56 6.65 -6.56 30.02
C SER A 56 7.08 -7.87 30.71
N GLU A 57 6.63 -9.03 30.24
CA GLU A 57 6.99 -10.35 30.77
C GLU A 57 8.13 -11.03 30.00
N VAL A 58 8.35 -10.67 28.73
CA VAL A 58 9.33 -11.35 27.87
C VAL A 58 10.64 -10.60 27.72
N VAL A 59 10.63 -9.27 27.80
CA VAL A 59 11.86 -8.47 27.71
C VAL A 59 12.65 -8.53 29.01
N ARG A 60 13.97 -8.28 28.92
CA ARG A 60 14.87 -8.28 30.08
C ARG A 60 15.66 -6.98 30.14
N PRO A 61 15.98 -6.47 31.35
CA PRO A 61 16.80 -5.26 31.47
C PRO A 61 18.09 -5.36 30.65
N ARG A 62 18.44 -4.26 29.96
CA ARG A 62 19.61 -4.11 29.08
C ARG A 62 19.53 -4.83 27.73
N GLU A 63 18.43 -5.52 27.40
CA GLU A 63 18.20 -5.99 26.02
C GLU A 63 18.13 -4.78 25.08
N LYS A 64 18.82 -4.85 23.94
CA LYS A 64 18.70 -3.86 22.87
C LYS A 64 17.44 -4.12 22.07
N VAL A 65 16.56 -3.13 22.02
CA VAL A 65 15.26 -3.22 21.34
C VAL A 65 15.28 -2.32 20.13
N VAL A 66 14.92 -2.86 18.97
CA VAL A 66 14.60 -2.07 17.78
C VAL A 66 13.10 -2.10 17.53
N ILE A 67 12.51 -0.92 17.34
CA ILE A 67 11.10 -0.75 16.99
C ILE A 67 11.02 -0.26 15.54
N LEU A 68 10.48 -1.08 14.66
CA LEU A 68 10.23 -0.75 13.27
C LEU A 68 8.94 0.05 13.16
N VAL A 69 8.98 1.18 12.46
CA VAL A 69 7.81 2.03 12.20
C VAL A 69 7.76 2.33 10.71
N ASP A 70 6.60 2.16 10.08
CA ASP A 70 6.46 2.54 8.67
C ASP A 70 6.58 4.05 8.44
N ASP A 71 6.92 4.42 7.21
CA ASP A 71 7.24 5.80 6.87
C ASP A 71 6.01 6.71 6.69
N HIS A 72 6.27 7.98 6.34
CA HIS A 72 5.29 9.03 6.13
C HIS A 72 4.24 8.72 5.05
N THR A 73 4.46 7.72 4.18
CA THR A 73 3.51 7.35 3.13
C THR A 73 2.37 6.44 3.63
N ARG A 74 2.40 6.07 4.90
CA ARG A 74 1.43 5.16 5.53
C ARG A 74 0.59 5.88 6.57
N ALA A 75 -0.69 5.54 6.64
CA ALA A 75 -1.65 6.07 7.61
C ALA A 75 -1.54 5.45 9.02
N THR A 76 -0.53 4.60 9.28
CA THR A 76 -0.34 3.97 10.59
C THR A 76 -0.23 5.04 11.68
N PRO A 77 -1.09 5.01 12.71
CA PRO A 77 -1.10 6.00 13.79
C PRO A 77 -0.01 5.69 14.82
N ALA A 78 1.25 5.66 14.38
CA ALA A 78 2.38 5.25 15.21
C ALA A 78 2.56 6.13 16.45
N ALA A 79 2.29 7.44 16.35
CA ALA A 79 2.28 8.36 17.51
C ALA A 79 1.28 7.98 18.62
N GLN A 80 0.23 7.21 18.30
CA GLN A 80 -0.72 6.68 19.29
C GLN A 80 -0.27 5.32 19.85
N ILE A 81 0.45 4.53 19.05
CA ILE A 81 0.88 3.17 19.39
C ILE A 81 2.19 3.16 20.18
N LEU A 82 3.13 4.04 19.84
CA LEU A 82 4.46 4.10 20.44
C LEU A 82 4.40 4.33 21.95
N PRO A 83 3.65 5.32 22.51
CA PRO A 83 3.65 5.55 23.95
C PRO A 83 3.25 4.32 24.79
N PRO A 84 2.09 3.66 24.58
CA PRO A 84 1.72 2.49 25.38
C PRO A 84 2.64 1.28 25.14
N LEU A 85 3.24 1.16 23.94
CA LEU A 85 4.25 0.13 23.67
C LEU A 85 5.53 0.36 24.49
N LEU A 86 6.02 1.60 24.51
CA LEU A 86 7.20 1.99 25.26
C LEU A 86 6.98 1.85 26.78
N ASP A 87 5.77 2.10 27.28
CA ASP A 87 5.41 1.85 28.67
C ASP A 87 5.50 0.36 29.05
N GLN A 88 5.12 -0.56 28.15
CA GLN A 88 5.29 -2.01 28.36
C GLN A 88 6.77 -2.40 28.43
N LEU A 89 7.61 -1.85 27.55
CA LEU A 89 9.06 -2.07 27.58
C LEU A 89 9.69 -1.56 28.88
N ARG A 90 9.29 -0.35 29.31
CA ARG A 90 9.74 0.25 30.58
C ARG A 90 9.32 -0.58 31.77
N ALA A 91 8.09 -1.10 31.79
CA ALA A 91 7.60 -2.01 32.83
C ALA A 91 8.42 -3.32 32.90
N GLY A 92 8.92 -3.81 31.76
CA GLY A 92 9.87 -4.92 31.68
C GLY A 92 11.33 -4.57 32.01
N GLY A 93 11.61 -3.30 32.36
CA GLY A 93 12.93 -2.83 32.78
C GLY A 93 13.86 -2.33 31.67
N ILE A 94 13.35 -2.20 30.44
CA ILE A 94 14.09 -1.59 29.33
C ILE A 94 14.17 -0.08 29.54
N GLN A 95 15.38 0.49 29.38
CA GLN A 95 15.58 1.94 29.47
C GLN A 95 15.49 2.58 28.08
N ASP A 96 15.25 3.88 28.02
CA ASP A 96 15.05 4.59 26.74
C ASP A 96 16.32 4.51 25.86
N GLU A 97 17.52 4.49 26.46
CA GLU A 97 18.82 4.33 25.77
C GLU A 97 19.06 2.94 25.16
N ASP A 98 18.25 1.95 25.55
CA ASP A 98 18.28 0.59 24.99
C ASP A 98 17.34 0.44 23.78
N VAL A 99 16.53 1.46 23.49
CA VAL A 99 15.55 1.45 22.39
C VAL A 99 16.04 2.30 21.22
N THR A 100 15.98 1.72 20.01
CA THR A 100 16.14 2.46 18.75
C THR A 100 14.87 2.33 17.92
N ILE A 101 14.34 3.45 17.43
CA ILE A 101 13.22 3.46 16.48
C ILE A 101 13.81 3.52 15.07
N LEU A 102 13.47 2.55 14.23
CA LEU A 102 13.93 2.46 12.84
C LEU A 102 12.75 2.66 11.89
N ILE A 103 12.77 3.75 11.14
CA ILE A 103 11.75 4.05 10.13
C ILE A 103 12.01 3.22 8.87
N THR A 104 11.02 2.45 8.45
CA THR A 104 11.12 1.48 7.36
C THR A 104 10.67 2.10 6.04
N HIS A 105 11.62 2.55 5.23
CA HIS A 105 11.35 3.26 3.98
C HIS A 105 11.24 2.36 2.73
N GLY A 106 11.84 1.17 2.75
CA GLY A 106 12.09 0.43 1.51
C GLY A 106 12.75 1.32 0.46
N THR A 107 12.09 1.53 -0.69
CA THR A 107 12.58 2.35 -1.82
C THR A 107 12.10 3.80 -1.83
N HIS A 108 11.33 4.22 -0.82
CA HIS A 108 10.81 5.58 -0.72
C HIS A 108 11.93 6.57 -0.38
N ARG A 109 11.65 7.86 -0.61
CA ARG A 109 12.51 8.93 -0.10
C ARG A 109 12.51 8.92 1.43
N LEU A 110 13.56 9.47 2.01
CA LEU A 110 13.58 9.74 3.44
C LEU A 110 12.49 10.74 3.83
N SER A 111 12.00 10.59 5.04
CA SER A 111 11.10 11.54 5.67
C SER A 111 11.88 12.79 6.06
N THR A 112 11.26 13.95 5.87
CA THR A 112 11.72 15.20 6.45
C THR A 112 11.59 15.15 7.98
N GLU A 113 12.27 16.05 8.69
CA GLU A 113 12.18 16.12 10.15
C GLU A 113 10.73 16.30 10.64
N GLU A 114 9.95 17.16 9.99
CA GLU A 114 8.54 17.40 10.33
C GLU A 114 7.69 16.15 10.14
N GLU A 115 7.89 15.41 9.04
CA GLU A 115 7.20 14.15 8.79
C GLU A 115 7.56 13.07 9.83
N VAL A 116 8.83 13.02 10.26
CA VAL A 116 9.24 12.11 11.34
C VAL A 116 8.56 12.49 12.65
N ARG A 117 8.61 13.76 13.05
CA ARG A 117 7.96 14.27 14.27
C ARG A 117 6.46 13.98 14.28
N HIS A 118 5.79 14.19 13.14
CA HIS A 118 4.38 13.88 12.99
C HIS A 118 4.11 12.37 13.13
N LYS A 119 4.90 11.53 12.46
CA LYS A 119 4.73 10.07 12.47
C LYS A 119 4.92 9.47 13.87
N VAL A 120 5.98 9.85 14.59
CA VAL A 120 6.32 9.24 15.88
C VAL A 120 5.74 9.98 17.09
N GLY A 121 5.37 11.25 16.93
CA GLY A 121 4.97 12.14 18.01
C GLY A 121 6.15 12.88 18.66
N GLU A 122 5.88 14.10 19.12
CA GLU A 122 6.92 15.04 19.62
C GLU A 122 7.69 14.50 20.85
N ASP A 123 6.99 13.87 21.80
CA ASP A 123 7.63 13.27 22.99
C ASP A 123 8.61 12.16 22.63
N VAL A 124 8.20 11.27 21.71
CA VAL A 124 9.05 10.16 21.25
C VAL A 124 10.24 10.70 20.46
N TYR A 125 10.01 11.69 19.58
CA TYR A 125 11.06 12.33 18.81
C TYR A 125 12.14 12.97 19.68
N GLY A 126 11.75 13.65 20.77
CA GLY A 126 12.69 14.30 21.68
C GLY A 126 13.45 13.35 22.61
N ARG A 127 12.97 12.11 22.79
CA ARG A 127 13.47 11.19 23.82
C ARG A 127 14.29 10.01 23.27
N PHE A 128 13.96 9.50 22.08
CA PHE A 128 14.55 8.27 21.56
C PHE A 128 15.51 8.50 20.40
N ARG A 129 16.44 7.55 20.23
CA ARG A 129 17.24 7.47 19.00
C ARG A 129 16.34 7.01 17.85
N ILE A 130 16.21 7.85 16.83
CA ILE A 130 15.48 7.55 15.60
C ILE A 130 16.46 7.44 14.44
N VAL A 131 16.33 6.37 13.65
CA VAL A 131 17.12 6.09 12.46
C VAL A 131 16.17 5.90 11.28
N GLN A 132 16.52 6.40 10.10
CA GLN A 132 15.77 6.15 8.87
C GLN A 132 16.53 5.15 8.01
N HIS A 133 15.87 4.05 7.62
CA HIS A 133 16.48 3.03 6.77
C HIS A 133 16.74 3.57 5.35
N GLN A 134 17.91 3.24 4.78
CA GLN A 134 18.24 3.51 3.39
C GLN A 134 18.62 2.20 2.69
N CYS A 135 17.81 1.76 1.74
CA CYS A 135 18.02 0.49 1.05
C CYS A 135 19.28 0.46 0.17
N THR A 136 19.83 1.62 -0.18
CA THR A 136 21.08 1.78 -0.95
C THR A 136 22.32 1.91 -0.08
N ASP A 137 22.18 2.02 1.24
CA ASP A 137 23.33 2.03 2.15
C ASP A 137 23.76 0.60 2.45
N GLU A 138 24.64 0.08 1.60
CA GLU A 138 25.21 -1.27 1.72
C GLU A 138 25.93 -1.47 3.07
N GLN A 139 26.54 -0.41 3.62
CA GLN A 139 27.28 -0.51 4.87
C GLN A 139 26.39 -0.73 6.07
N SER A 140 25.07 -0.51 5.99
CA SER A 140 24.14 -0.82 7.07
C SER A 140 23.42 -2.16 6.88
N GLN A 141 23.76 -2.95 5.86
CA GLN A 141 23.09 -4.23 5.59
C GLN A 141 23.89 -5.44 6.07
N VAL A 142 23.17 -6.54 6.32
CA VAL A 142 23.73 -7.87 6.62
C VAL A 142 23.00 -8.90 5.76
N TYR A 143 23.76 -9.81 5.15
CA TYR A 143 23.22 -10.93 4.39
C TYR A 143 22.77 -12.05 5.33
N LEU A 144 21.55 -12.54 5.14
CA LEU A 144 20.96 -13.61 5.95
C LEU A 144 20.74 -14.92 5.19
N GLY A 145 20.74 -14.88 3.86
CA GLY A 145 20.55 -16.07 3.04
C GLY A 145 19.76 -15.80 1.77
N LEU A 146 19.23 -16.88 1.20
CA LEU A 146 18.47 -16.88 -0.05
C LEU A 146 17.13 -17.53 0.19
N THR A 147 16.05 -16.93 -0.30
CA THR A 147 14.73 -17.58 -0.33
C THR A 147 14.70 -18.70 -1.38
N SER A 148 13.71 -19.59 -1.28
CA SER A 148 13.41 -20.63 -2.27
C SER A 148 13.12 -20.09 -3.68
N ARG A 149 12.84 -18.78 -3.80
CA ARG A 149 12.55 -18.07 -5.06
C ARG A 149 13.75 -17.29 -5.59
N GLY A 150 14.91 -17.42 -4.95
CA GLY A 150 16.14 -16.79 -5.39
C GLY A 150 16.25 -15.31 -5.01
N THR A 151 15.52 -14.85 -4.00
CA THR A 151 15.67 -13.51 -3.43
C THR A 151 16.83 -13.52 -2.43
N PRO A 152 17.94 -12.80 -2.68
CA PRO A 152 18.98 -12.62 -1.67
C PRO A 152 18.42 -11.73 -0.57
N VAL A 153 18.54 -12.16 0.69
CA VAL A 153 17.97 -11.45 1.84
C VAL A 153 19.07 -10.68 2.53
N TRP A 154 19.07 -9.37 2.31
CA TRP A 154 19.91 -8.40 2.98
C TRP A 154 18.99 -7.44 3.73
N VAL A 155 19.25 -7.25 5.02
CA VAL A 155 18.43 -6.38 5.87
C VAL A 155 19.30 -5.51 6.74
N ASN A 156 18.72 -4.43 7.26
CA ASN A 156 19.43 -3.50 8.12
C ASN A 156 19.98 -4.19 9.37
N ARG A 157 21.25 -3.96 9.67
CA ARG A 157 21.97 -4.59 10.79
C ARG A 157 21.36 -4.31 12.15
N LEU A 158 20.73 -3.14 12.34
CA LEU A 158 20.05 -2.81 13.60
C LEU A 158 18.93 -3.81 13.93
N VAL A 159 18.37 -4.46 12.91
CA VAL A 159 17.34 -5.49 13.08
C VAL A 159 17.92 -6.84 13.48
N VAL A 160 19.10 -7.17 12.95
CA VAL A 160 19.78 -8.45 13.20
C VAL A 160 20.55 -8.44 14.53
N GLU A 161 21.11 -7.29 14.88
CA GLU A 161 21.96 -7.11 16.07
C GLU A 161 21.15 -6.83 17.35
N ALA A 162 19.86 -6.49 17.23
CA ALA A 162 19.00 -6.27 18.39
C ALA A 162 18.61 -7.59 19.07
N ASP A 163 18.49 -7.57 20.40
CA ASP A 163 17.97 -8.70 21.18
C ASP A 163 16.47 -8.91 20.90
N ARG A 164 15.76 -7.81 20.65
CA ARG A 164 14.32 -7.75 20.33
C ARG A 164 14.03 -6.87 19.13
N CYS A 165 13.23 -7.39 18.19
CA CYS A 165 12.67 -6.60 17.10
C CYS A 165 11.14 -6.56 17.20
N ILE A 166 10.58 -5.36 17.24
CA ILE A 166 9.13 -5.13 17.33
C ILE A 166 8.70 -4.30 16.13
N GLY A 167 7.61 -4.66 15.46
CA GLY A 167 7.06 -3.89 14.34
C GLY A 167 5.81 -3.10 14.71
N ILE A 168 5.65 -1.92 14.15
CA ILE A 168 4.41 -1.13 14.17
C ILE A 168 4.00 -0.84 12.74
N GLY A 169 2.78 -1.23 12.38
CA GLY A 169 2.25 -1.07 11.03
C GLY A 169 0.73 -1.07 10.97
N HIS A 170 0.22 -1.22 9.76
CA HIS A 170 -1.20 -1.47 9.53
C HIS A 170 -1.38 -2.54 8.46
N ILE A 171 -2.50 -3.26 8.55
CA ILE A 171 -2.93 -4.25 7.58
C ILE A 171 -4.03 -3.64 6.71
N GLY A 172 -3.67 -3.32 5.47
CA GLY A 172 -4.55 -2.73 4.46
C GLY A 172 -4.15 -3.16 3.04
N PRO A 173 -4.89 -2.72 2.01
CA PRO A 173 -4.66 -3.11 0.63
C PRO A 173 -3.23 -2.81 0.17
N SER A 174 -2.61 -3.77 -0.52
CA SER A 174 -1.29 -3.60 -1.13
C SER A 174 -1.29 -4.12 -2.56
N PRO A 175 -0.91 -3.32 -3.57
CA PRO A 175 -0.98 -3.72 -4.98
C PRO A 175 -0.07 -4.92 -5.29
N TYR A 176 1.01 -5.10 -4.54
CA TYR A 176 2.07 -6.07 -4.87
C TYR A 176 2.00 -7.39 -4.08
N ALA A 177 1.39 -7.37 -2.90
CA ALA A 177 1.43 -8.49 -1.95
C ALA A 177 0.05 -8.86 -1.38
N GLY A 178 -1.02 -8.36 -2.00
CA GLY A 178 -2.40 -8.47 -1.50
C GLY A 178 -2.67 -7.47 -0.37
N TYR A 179 -1.97 -7.63 0.75
CA TYR A 179 -2.10 -6.78 1.94
C TYR A 179 -0.73 -6.36 2.51
N SER A 180 -0.71 -5.24 3.24
CA SER A 180 0.42 -4.73 4.03
C SER A 180 0.55 -5.48 5.38
N GLY A 181 1.27 -4.89 6.35
CA GLY A 181 1.40 -5.42 7.70
C GLY A 181 2.34 -6.61 7.85
N GLY A 182 2.67 -6.93 9.10
CA GLY A 182 3.54 -8.03 9.49
C GLY A 182 4.92 -7.96 8.81
N SER A 183 5.29 -9.06 8.14
CA SER A 183 6.56 -9.29 7.46
C SER A 183 6.96 -8.21 6.44
N LYS A 184 6.02 -7.36 5.99
CA LYS A 184 6.32 -6.22 5.11
C LYS A 184 7.16 -5.12 5.74
N LEU A 185 7.19 -5.04 7.07
CA LEU A 185 8.12 -4.17 7.81
C LEU A 185 9.58 -4.62 7.63
N ILE A 186 9.80 -5.91 7.30
CA ILE A 186 11.12 -6.45 6.97
C ILE A 186 11.41 -6.28 5.47
N VAL A 187 10.58 -6.89 4.60
CA VAL A 187 10.72 -6.80 3.14
C VAL A 187 9.46 -6.17 2.54
N PRO A 188 9.53 -4.96 1.98
CA PRO A 188 10.73 -4.19 1.67
C PRO A 188 11.25 -3.30 2.81
N GLY A 189 10.54 -3.18 3.93
CA GLY A 189 10.70 -2.06 4.88
C GLY A 189 12.14 -1.73 5.32
N VAL A 190 12.93 -2.74 5.69
CA VAL A 190 14.34 -2.60 6.11
C VAL A 190 15.31 -3.39 5.24
N ALA A 191 14.89 -3.77 4.04
CA ALA A 191 15.66 -4.59 3.12
C ALA A 191 16.55 -3.75 2.19
N SER A 192 17.66 -4.32 1.74
CA SER A 192 18.50 -3.66 0.72
C SER A 192 17.77 -3.54 -0.62
N LEU A 193 18.23 -2.63 -1.47
CA LEU A 193 17.67 -2.43 -2.80
C LEU A 193 17.69 -3.72 -3.64
N ASP A 194 18.75 -4.54 -3.52
CA ASP A 194 18.85 -5.81 -4.24
C ASP A 194 17.79 -6.83 -3.80
N THR A 195 17.55 -6.92 -2.49
CA THR A 195 16.47 -7.76 -1.93
C THR A 195 15.11 -7.27 -2.41
N ILE A 196 14.89 -5.95 -2.35
CA ILE A 196 13.63 -5.34 -2.79
C ILE A 196 13.41 -5.59 -4.28
N ASN A 197 14.41 -5.35 -5.11
CA ASN A 197 14.35 -5.54 -6.56
C ASN A 197 14.08 -7.00 -6.91
N ALA A 198 14.77 -7.94 -6.25
CA ALA A 198 14.55 -9.36 -6.47
C ALA A 198 13.13 -9.82 -6.10
N ASN A 199 12.62 -9.37 -4.94
CA ASN A 199 11.26 -9.64 -4.51
C ASN A 199 10.21 -9.01 -5.45
N HIS A 200 10.41 -7.74 -5.83
CA HIS A 200 9.47 -7.03 -6.69
C HIS A 200 9.44 -7.61 -8.12
N SER A 201 10.51 -8.28 -8.57
CA SER A 201 10.47 -9.03 -9.83
C SER A 201 9.40 -10.14 -9.86
N LEU A 202 8.92 -10.60 -8.69
CA LEU A 202 7.89 -11.62 -8.58
C LEU A 202 6.47 -11.04 -8.70
N VAL A 203 6.28 -9.73 -8.64
CA VAL A 203 4.94 -9.09 -8.61
C VAL A 203 4.15 -9.37 -9.88
N ALA A 204 4.82 -9.39 -11.04
CA ALA A 204 4.18 -9.68 -12.31
C ALA A 204 3.47 -11.07 -12.34
N LEU A 205 3.91 -12.02 -11.49
CA LEU A 205 3.30 -13.34 -11.35
C LEU A 205 1.97 -13.31 -10.57
N GLY A 206 1.64 -12.19 -9.93
CA GLY A 206 0.38 -11.93 -9.23
C GLY A 206 -0.58 -11.02 -9.99
N PHE A 207 -0.33 -10.73 -11.28
CA PHE A 207 -1.16 -9.84 -12.10
C PHE A 207 -2.65 -10.24 -12.04
N ARG A 208 -3.55 -9.25 -11.86
CA ARG A 208 -5.01 -9.42 -11.70
C ARG A 208 -5.45 -10.27 -10.52
N ARG A 209 -4.69 -10.27 -9.42
CA ARG A 209 -5.07 -10.94 -8.17
C ARG A 209 -5.05 -10.00 -6.97
N PRO A 210 -5.74 -8.84 -7.01
CA PRO A 210 -5.78 -7.94 -5.87
C PRO A 210 -6.36 -8.64 -4.63
N GLY A 211 -5.84 -8.32 -3.45
CA GLY A 211 -6.21 -8.96 -2.18
C GLY A 211 -5.74 -10.42 -2.00
N CYS A 212 -5.14 -11.04 -3.02
CA CYS A 212 -4.58 -12.39 -2.90
C CYS A 212 -3.22 -12.35 -2.18
N VAL A 213 -3.11 -13.10 -1.08
CA VAL A 213 -1.87 -13.24 -0.30
C VAL A 213 -1.09 -14.51 -0.65
N GLU A 214 -1.68 -15.38 -1.48
CA GLU A 214 -1.04 -16.61 -2.00
C GLU A 214 -0.36 -16.33 -3.35
N VAL A 215 0.29 -15.17 -3.46
CA VAL A 215 1.05 -14.75 -4.66
C VAL A 215 2.55 -14.88 -4.40
N PRO A 216 3.38 -15.19 -5.42
CA PRO A 216 4.81 -15.41 -5.25
C PRO A 216 5.55 -14.30 -4.48
N CYS A 217 5.23 -13.03 -4.76
CA CYS A 217 5.80 -11.88 -4.05
C CYS A 217 5.53 -11.92 -2.53
N ARG A 218 4.28 -12.19 -2.10
CA ARG A 218 3.95 -12.26 -0.67
C ARG A 218 4.61 -13.47 0.00
N LEU A 219 4.56 -14.63 -0.65
CA LEU A 219 5.18 -15.84 -0.11
C LEU A 219 6.70 -15.67 0.07
N ASP A 220 7.35 -14.96 -0.85
CA ASP A 220 8.77 -14.61 -0.75
C ASP A 220 9.06 -13.62 0.40
N ILE A 221 8.17 -12.64 0.64
CA ILE A 221 8.27 -11.73 1.79
C ILE A 221 8.20 -12.51 3.10
N GLU A 222 7.26 -13.46 3.23
CA GLU A 222 7.14 -14.28 4.44
C GLU A 222 8.37 -15.15 4.66
N GLU A 223 8.88 -15.78 3.61
CA GLU A 223 10.09 -16.60 3.69
C GLU A 223 11.32 -15.77 4.05
N ALA A 224 11.50 -14.60 3.43
CA ALA A 224 12.60 -13.69 3.74
C ALA A 224 12.53 -13.15 5.17
N ALA A 225 11.33 -12.75 5.61
CA ALA A 225 11.11 -12.27 6.96
C ALA A 225 11.33 -13.36 8.02
N ALA A 226 11.10 -14.64 7.70
CA ALA A 226 11.39 -15.75 8.60
C ALA A 226 12.90 -15.95 8.88
N LEU A 227 13.79 -15.37 8.06
CA LEU A 227 15.23 -15.31 8.34
C LEU A 227 15.58 -14.23 9.36
N VAL A 228 14.64 -13.33 9.66
CA VAL A 228 14.77 -12.26 10.64
C VAL A 228 13.91 -12.58 11.87
N LYS A 229 14.46 -12.35 13.05
CA LYS A 229 13.72 -12.52 14.29
C LYS A 229 12.84 -11.30 14.57
N LEU A 230 11.65 -11.26 13.97
CA LEU A 230 10.61 -10.28 14.32
C LEU A 230 9.76 -10.84 15.48
N ASP A 231 10.09 -10.44 16.72
CA ASP A 231 9.51 -11.02 17.94
C ASP A 231 8.02 -10.71 18.10
N MET A 232 7.61 -9.48 17.79
CA MET A 232 6.24 -9.01 17.93
C MET A 232 5.91 -7.96 16.87
N VAL A 233 4.65 -7.89 16.47
CA VAL A 233 4.11 -6.74 15.73
C VAL A 233 2.91 -6.17 16.46
N VAL A 234 2.70 -4.86 16.31
CA VAL A 234 1.50 -4.13 16.68
C VAL A 234 0.93 -3.53 15.40
N ASP A 235 0.02 -4.27 14.78
CA ASP A 235 -0.65 -3.83 13.56
C ASP A 235 -2.08 -3.38 13.86
N VAL A 236 -2.52 -2.34 13.15
CA VAL A 236 -3.92 -1.91 13.16
C VAL A 236 -4.61 -2.21 11.84
N VAL A 237 -5.92 -2.43 11.88
CA VAL A 237 -6.77 -2.31 10.69
C VAL A 237 -7.48 -0.96 10.79
N LEU A 238 -7.43 -0.19 9.72
CA LEU A 238 -8.03 1.14 9.63
C LEU A 238 -9.34 1.08 8.84
N SER A 239 -10.23 2.03 9.11
CA SER A 239 -11.39 2.29 8.26
C SER A 239 -10.94 3.07 7.03
N GLN A 240 -11.88 3.31 6.12
CA GLN A 240 -11.69 4.15 4.96
C GLN A 240 -11.34 5.61 5.32
N ASP A 241 -11.78 6.08 6.50
CA ASP A 241 -11.45 7.40 7.06
C ASP A 241 -10.20 7.39 7.98
N GLU A 242 -9.33 6.39 7.83
CA GLU A 242 -8.07 6.23 8.59
C GLU A 242 -8.23 6.12 10.12
N ARG A 243 -9.42 5.73 10.60
CA ARG A 243 -9.68 5.49 12.02
C ARG A 243 -9.40 4.05 12.39
N ILE A 244 -8.90 3.81 13.60
CA ILE A 244 -8.64 2.46 14.08
C ILE A 244 -9.96 1.68 14.18
N VAL A 245 -10.07 0.61 13.41
CA VAL A 245 -11.14 -0.40 13.56
C VAL A 245 -10.77 -1.34 14.68
N ARG A 246 -9.54 -1.86 14.65
CA ARG A 246 -9.02 -2.77 15.66
C ARG A 246 -7.49 -2.75 15.69
N ALA A 247 -6.92 -2.95 16.88
CA ALA A 247 -5.49 -3.15 17.10
C ALA A 247 -5.20 -4.62 17.46
N PHE A 248 -4.07 -5.11 16.95
CA PHE A 248 -3.58 -6.46 17.18
C PHE A 248 -2.11 -6.37 17.59
N ALA A 249 -1.75 -7.00 18.71
CA ALA A 249 -0.36 -7.21 19.09
C ALA A 249 -0.09 -8.71 19.21
N GLY A 250 1.12 -9.18 18.89
CA GLY A 250 1.46 -10.60 19.00
C GLY A 250 2.51 -11.07 18.00
N THR A 251 2.60 -12.38 17.79
CA THR A 251 3.52 -12.95 16.79
C THR A 251 3.11 -12.50 15.37
N PRO A 252 4.07 -12.25 14.46
CA PRO A 252 3.77 -11.71 13.14
C PRO A 252 2.74 -12.51 12.34
N GLY A 253 2.88 -13.84 12.33
CA GLY A 253 1.97 -14.73 11.61
C GLY A 253 0.55 -14.69 12.17
N ARG A 254 0.40 -14.71 13.50
CA ARG A 254 -0.92 -14.72 14.13
C ARG A 254 -1.63 -13.37 14.00
N VAL A 255 -0.90 -12.27 14.17
CA VAL A 255 -1.43 -10.92 13.95
C VAL A 255 -1.85 -10.73 12.50
N PHE A 256 -1.01 -11.11 11.54
CA PHE A 256 -1.36 -10.98 10.12
C PHE A 256 -2.59 -11.81 9.76
N GLN A 257 -2.72 -13.04 10.26
CA GLN A 257 -3.89 -13.89 10.00
C GLN A 257 -5.20 -13.25 10.51
N GLU A 258 -5.24 -12.79 11.76
CA GLU A 258 -6.43 -12.19 12.36
C GLU A 258 -6.75 -10.83 11.75
N GLY A 259 -5.73 -9.99 11.55
CA GLY A 259 -5.89 -8.67 10.93
C GLY A 259 -6.29 -8.76 9.45
N LEU A 260 -5.79 -9.74 8.70
CA LEU A 260 -6.19 -9.99 7.32
C LEU A 260 -7.68 -10.37 7.23
N ALA A 261 -8.17 -11.20 8.14
CA ALA A 261 -9.58 -11.58 8.17
C ALA A 261 -10.49 -10.36 8.34
N LEU A 262 -10.11 -9.41 9.22
CA LEU A 262 -10.83 -8.15 9.39
C LEU A 262 -10.63 -7.21 8.20
N ALA A 263 -9.41 -7.02 7.72
CA ALA A 263 -9.11 -6.14 6.60
C ALA A 263 -9.86 -6.56 5.32
N ARG A 264 -10.09 -7.86 5.11
CA ARG A 264 -10.96 -8.33 4.03
C ARG A 264 -12.39 -7.83 4.16
N GLN A 265 -12.96 -7.86 5.38
CA GLN A 265 -14.31 -7.35 5.62
C GLN A 265 -14.43 -5.85 5.36
N VAL A 266 -13.35 -5.09 5.60
CA VAL A 266 -13.32 -3.64 5.35
C VAL A 266 -13.19 -3.35 3.85
N TYR A 267 -12.19 -3.94 3.21
CA TYR A 267 -11.72 -3.47 1.91
C TYR A 267 -12.18 -4.33 0.72
N GLU A 268 -12.61 -5.59 0.93
CA GLU A 268 -13.13 -6.42 -0.15
C GLU A 268 -14.62 -6.20 -0.34
N VAL A 269 -15.02 -5.86 -1.56
CA VAL A 269 -16.40 -5.50 -1.91
C VAL A 269 -16.90 -6.38 -3.04
N ALA A 270 -18.00 -7.09 -2.81
CA ALA A 270 -18.66 -7.87 -3.85
C ALA A 270 -19.11 -6.93 -4.98
N CYS A 271 -18.66 -7.23 -6.20
CA CYS A 271 -18.92 -6.41 -7.36
C CYS A 271 -19.12 -7.32 -8.59
N PRO A 272 -20.18 -7.11 -9.39
CA PRO A 272 -20.35 -7.85 -10.63
C PRO A 272 -19.20 -7.58 -11.60
N GLY A 273 -18.80 -8.61 -12.33
CA GLY A 273 -17.83 -8.50 -13.42
C GLY A 273 -18.46 -7.98 -14.72
N GLU A 274 -17.61 -7.94 -15.75
CA GLU A 274 -17.96 -7.60 -17.14
C GLU A 274 -18.57 -6.20 -17.30
N MET A 275 -18.01 -5.21 -16.62
CA MET A 275 -18.35 -3.80 -16.80
C MET A 275 -17.80 -3.27 -18.12
N ASP A 276 -18.58 -2.45 -18.82
CA ASP A 276 -18.09 -1.70 -19.98
C ASP A 276 -17.14 -0.59 -19.55
N VAL A 277 -17.48 0.08 -18.44
CA VAL A 277 -16.76 1.22 -17.90
C VAL A 277 -16.61 1.10 -16.39
N ALA A 278 -15.43 1.41 -15.88
CA ALA A 278 -15.24 1.75 -14.47
C ALA A 278 -14.81 3.22 -14.33
N ILE A 279 -15.47 3.96 -13.45
CA ILE A 279 -15.06 5.30 -13.02
C ILE A 279 -14.50 5.16 -11.61
N THR A 280 -13.24 5.48 -11.39
CA THR A 280 -12.53 5.16 -10.14
C THR A 280 -11.73 6.35 -9.65
N SER A 281 -11.84 6.69 -8.37
CA SER A 281 -11.01 7.73 -7.75
C SER A 281 -9.71 7.12 -7.19
N GLY A 282 -8.60 7.84 -7.34
CA GLY A 282 -7.31 7.49 -6.75
C GLY A 282 -7.27 7.56 -5.22
N TYR A 283 -8.30 8.14 -4.59
CA TYR A 283 -8.37 8.34 -3.13
C TYR A 283 -8.20 7.03 -2.33
N PRO A 284 -7.49 7.05 -1.18
CA PRO A 284 -6.76 8.19 -0.58
C PRO A 284 -5.32 8.36 -1.11
N TYR A 285 -4.94 7.63 -2.15
CA TYR A 285 -3.57 7.54 -2.65
C TYR A 285 -3.40 8.33 -3.96
N ASP A 286 -3.82 9.59 -3.98
CA ASP A 286 -3.82 10.45 -5.18
C ASP A 286 -2.83 11.62 -5.12
N LEU A 287 -1.78 11.50 -4.30
CA LEU A 287 -0.66 12.46 -4.26
C LEU A 287 0.10 12.55 -5.59
N ASP A 288 0.24 11.42 -6.28
CA ASP A 288 0.86 11.29 -7.59
C ASP A 288 0.23 10.13 -8.39
N LEU A 289 0.50 10.08 -9.70
CA LEU A 289 -0.05 9.04 -10.56
C LEU A 289 0.48 7.65 -10.19
N TYR A 290 1.76 7.53 -9.83
CA TYR A 290 2.39 6.26 -9.43
C TYR A 290 1.59 5.56 -8.31
N GLN A 291 1.10 6.31 -7.32
CA GLN A 291 0.24 5.78 -6.25
C GLN A 291 -1.20 5.55 -6.72
N ALA A 292 -1.78 6.49 -7.48
CA ALA A 292 -3.17 6.46 -7.91
C ALA A 292 -3.50 5.29 -8.86
N VAL A 293 -2.50 4.77 -9.57
CA VAL A 293 -2.65 3.61 -10.47
C VAL A 293 -3.20 2.38 -9.76
N ARG A 294 -3.06 2.26 -8.43
CA ARG A 294 -3.72 1.20 -7.65
C ARG A 294 -5.22 1.12 -7.94
N ALA A 295 -5.90 2.25 -8.06
CA ALA A 295 -7.32 2.30 -8.38
C ALA A 295 -7.63 1.74 -9.78
N VAL A 296 -6.71 1.91 -10.73
CA VAL A 296 -6.80 1.33 -12.09
C VAL A 296 -6.63 -0.18 -12.03
N GLU A 297 -5.67 -0.69 -11.27
CA GLU A 297 -5.45 -2.14 -11.10
C GLU A 297 -6.67 -2.84 -10.51
N TYR A 298 -7.34 -2.21 -9.55
CA TYR A 298 -8.56 -2.75 -8.95
C TYR A 298 -9.73 -2.68 -9.93
N ALA A 299 -9.93 -1.55 -10.60
CA ALA A 299 -10.95 -1.40 -11.63
C ALA A 299 -10.75 -2.35 -12.84
N ASP A 300 -9.51 -2.68 -13.19
CA ASP A 300 -9.19 -3.62 -14.28
C ASP A 300 -9.81 -5.01 -14.09
N THR A 301 -10.02 -5.43 -12.83
CA THR A 301 -10.61 -6.74 -12.52
C THR A 301 -12.09 -6.85 -12.84
N VAL A 302 -12.83 -5.73 -12.85
CA VAL A 302 -14.28 -5.72 -13.12
C VAL A 302 -14.59 -5.34 -14.57
N VAL A 303 -13.70 -4.62 -15.24
CA VAL A 303 -13.91 -4.15 -16.61
C VAL A 303 -13.59 -5.27 -17.61
N ARG A 304 -14.46 -5.49 -18.59
CA ARG A 304 -14.24 -6.48 -19.65
C ARG A 304 -13.14 -6.05 -20.62
N GLN A 305 -12.64 -6.99 -21.41
CA GLN A 305 -11.74 -6.66 -22.54
C GLN A 305 -12.43 -5.69 -23.51
N GLY A 306 -11.70 -4.68 -23.98
CA GLY A 306 -12.21 -3.58 -24.81
C GLY A 306 -13.02 -2.52 -24.05
N GLY A 307 -13.21 -2.68 -22.74
CA GLY A 307 -13.82 -1.69 -21.86
C GLY A 307 -12.89 -0.50 -21.57
N SER A 308 -13.40 0.44 -20.78
CA SER A 308 -12.69 1.66 -20.40
C SER A 308 -12.59 1.84 -18.88
N ILE A 309 -11.48 2.42 -18.42
CA ILE A 309 -11.31 2.84 -17.03
C ILE A 309 -11.02 4.33 -17.04
N LEU A 310 -11.82 5.10 -16.30
CA LEU A 310 -11.61 6.52 -16.03
C LEU A 310 -11.10 6.71 -14.60
N LEU A 311 -9.81 6.98 -14.47
CA LEU A 311 -9.18 7.37 -13.22
C LEU A 311 -9.40 8.86 -12.96
N VAL A 312 -9.83 9.20 -11.76
CA VAL A 312 -10.00 10.56 -11.26
C VAL A 312 -9.02 10.74 -10.09
N ALA A 313 -7.98 11.55 -10.26
CA ALA A 313 -6.94 11.73 -9.24
C ALA A 313 -6.27 13.10 -9.38
N ALA A 314 -6.14 13.85 -8.28
CA ALA A 314 -5.58 15.21 -8.34
C ALA A 314 -4.10 15.22 -8.72
N CYS A 315 -3.32 14.26 -8.20
CA CYS A 315 -1.89 14.08 -8.46
C CYS A 315 -1.07 15.37 -8.29
N PRO A 316 -1.17 16.13 -7.18
CA PRO A 316 -0.47 17.41 -7.03
C PRO A 316 1.07 17.31 -7.10
N GLN A 317 1.65 16.11 -6.96
CA GLN A 317 3.09 15.84 -7.13
C GLN A 317 3.42 15.26 -8.52
N GLY A 318 2.49 15.34 -9.47
CA GLY A 318 2.65 14.90 -10.85
C GLY A 318 2.69 13.38 -11.01
N VAL A 319 3.60 12.90 -11.86
CA VAL A 319 3.64 11.48 -12.27
C VAL A 319 4.14 10.55 -11.15
N GLY A 320 4.88 11.07 -10.16
CA GLY A 320 5.46 10.27 -9.07
C GLY A 320 6.89 9.77 -9.34
N GLY A 321 7.54 10.27 -10.40
CA GLY A 321 8.97 10.07 -10.67
C GLY A 321 9.34 10.23 -12.14
N GLU A 322 10.45 10.92 -12.44
CA GLU A 322 10.92 11.14 -13.81
C GLU A 322 11.23 9.82 -14.54
N GLU A 323 11.87 8.86 -13.86
CA GLU A 323 12.15 7.53 -14.43
C GLU A 323 10.86 6.79 -14.81
N PHE A 324 9.82 6.89 -13.97
CA PHE A 324 8.53 6.27 -14.25
C PHE A 324 7.85 6.93 -15.45
N TYR A 325 7.87 8.27 -15.53
CA TYR A 325 7.38 9.01 -16.69
C TYR A 325 8.09 8.59 -17.97
N HIS A 326 9.43 8.62 -18.00
CA HIS A 326 10.20 8.25 -19.19
C HIS A 326 9.95 6.81 -19.63
N LEU A 327 9.81 5.88 -18.67
CA LEU A 327 9.51 4.49 -18.96
C LEU A 327 8.12 4.33 -19.60
N MET A 328 7.13 5.07 -19.13
CA MET A 328 5.75 5.02 -19.63
C MET A 328 5.55 5.80 -20.95
N ALA A 329 6.31 6.88 -21.15
CA ALA A 329 6.28 7.70 -22.35
C ALA A 329 7.06 7.08 -23.54
N ASP A 330 7.85 6.04 -23.29
CA ASP A 330 8.53 5.30 -24.35
C ASP A 330 7.54 4.45 -25.16
N GLN A 331 7.05 5.01 -26.27
CA GLN A 331 6.10 4.38 -27.18
C GLN A 331 6.66 3.14 -27.91
N THR A 332 7.98 2.91 -27.85
CA THR A 332 8.59 1.71 -28.44
C THR A 332 8.40 0.49 -27.55
N LYS A 333 8.21 0.68 -26.24
CA LYS A 333 8.02 -0.43 -25.30
C LYS A 333 6.70 -1.16 -25.52
N ARG A 334 6.75 -2.46 -25.30
CA ARG A 334 5.61 -3.38 -25.19
C ARG A 334 5.62 -3.97 -23.78
N PRO A 335 4.51 -4.56 -23.31
CA PRO A 335 4.45 -5.17 -21.98
C PRO A 335 5.64 -6.10 -21.66
N ASP A 336 6.07 -6.91 -22.64
CA ASP A 336 7.20 -7.83 -22.47
C ASP A 336 8.54 -7.12 -22.24
N ASP A 337 8.71 -5.88 -22.73
CA ASP A 337 9.93 -5.10 -22.51
C ASP A 337 10.01 -4.64 -21.06
N PHE A 338 8.88 -4.26 -20.45
CA PHE A 338 8.83 -3.97 -19.02
C PHE A 338 9.20 -5.21 -18.19
N LEU A 339 8.70 -6.39 -18.57
CA LEU A 339 9.11 -7.64 -17.90
C LEU A 339 10.61 -7.91 -18.05
N ARG A 340 11.20 -7.64 -19.22
CA ARG A 340 12.66 -7.78 -19.40
C ARG A 340 13.42 -6.84 -18.48
N ASP A 341 12.97 -5.60 -18.32
CA ASP A 341 13.60 -4.64 -17.40
C ASP A 341 13.44 -5.06 -15.94
N VAL A 342 12.27 -5.60 -15.57
CA VAL A 342 12.05 -6.23 -14.26
C VAL A 342 13.03 -7.37 -14.00
N VAL A 343 13.29 -8.23 -15.00
CA VAL A 343 14.24 -9.35 -14.90
C VAL A 343 15.69 -8.87 -14.80
N ARG A 344 16.04 -7.78 -15.51
CA ARG A 344 17.38 -7.19 -15.47
C ARG A 344 17.70 -6.53 -14.13
N ARG A 345 16.68 -6.18 -13.34
CA ARG A 345 16.82 -5.53 -12.02
C ARG A 345 17.65 -4.24 -12.06
N THR A 346 17.56 -3.50 -13.16
CA THR A 346 18.22 -2.20 -13.33
C THR A 346 17.35 -1.09 -12.75
N GLY A 347 17.93 -0.24 -11.89
CA GLY A 347 17.20 0.86 -11.25
C GLY A 347 16.16 0.36 -10.23
N LYS A 348 15.08 1.13 -10.03
CA LYS A 348 13.96 0.74 -9.16
C LYS A 348 12.99 -0.18 -9.92
N VAL A 349 13.03 -1.48 -9.60
CA VAL A 349 12.14 -2.49 -10.25
C VAL A 349 10.66 -2.16 -10.09
N THR A 350 10.28 -1.43 -9.04
CA THR A 350 8.91 -0.97 -8.81
C THR A 350 8.32 -0.21 -10.00
N PHE A 351 9.10 0.64 -10.68
CA PHE A 351 8.64 1.37 -11.86
C PHE A 351 8.39 0.43 -13.04
N SER A 352 9.28 -0.54 -13.26
CA SER A 352 9.13 -1.53 -14.33
C SER A 352 7.95 -2.47 -14.10
N VAL A 353 7.67 -2.84 -12.85
CA VAL A 353 6.49 -3.63 -12.47
C VAL A 353 5.21 -2.86 -12.73
N LEU A 354 5.11 -1.61 -12.26
CA LEU A 354 3.93 -0.79 -12.48
C LEU A 354 3.71 -0.52 -13.97
N GLY A 355 4.80 -0.24 -14.69
CA GLY A 355 4.78 -0.08 -16.13
C GLY A 355 4.33 -1.32 -16.87
N TYR A 356 4.76 -2.52 -16.45
CA TYR A 356 4.24 -3.79 -16.98
C TYR A 356 2.72 -3.89 -16.78
N VAL A 357 2.23 -3.65 -15.56
CA VAL A 357 0.81 -3.71 -15.22
C VAL A 357 0.00 -2.76 -16.10
N LEU A 358 0.39 -1.49 -16.17
CA LEU A 358 -0.31 -0.49 -16.99
C LEU A 358 -0.23 -0.81 -18.48
N ALA A 359 0.92 -1.22 -19.00
CA ALA A 359 1.07 -1.59 -20.40
C ALA A 359 0.18 -2.79 -20.77
N ARG A 360 0.07 -3.78 -19.88
CA ARG A 360 -0.85 -4.93 -20.05
C ARG A 360 -2.30 -4.49 -20.08
N ILE A 361 -2.72 -3.64 -19.13
CA ILE A 361 -4.09 -3.12 -19.08
C ILE A 361 -4.40 -2.29 -20.34
N LYS A 362 -3.51 -1.38 -20.75
CA LYS A 362 -3.66 -0.56 -21.96
C LYS A 362 -3.71 -1.35 -23.26
N ALA A 363 -3.08 -2.51 -23.32
CA ALA A 363 -3.16 -3.39 -24.48
C ALA A 363 -4.56 -4.01 -24.67
N GLU A 364 -5.36 -4.05 -23.60
CA GLU A 364 -6.66 -4.72 -23.58
C GLU A 364 -7.84 -3.75 -23.36
N LYS A 365 -7.59 -2.57 -22.80
CA LYS A 365 -8.58 -1.59 -22.34
C LYS A 365 -8.13 -0.17 -22.62
N LYS A 366 -9.08 0.76 -22.65
CA LYS A 366 -8.79 2.20 -22.79
C LYS A 366 -8.66 2.83 -21.40
N LEU A 367 -7.59 3.57 -21.17
CA LEU A 367 -7.36 4.29 -19.92
C LEU A 367 -7.55 5.79 -20.13
N TYR A 368 -8.40 6.37 -19.30
CA TYR A 368 -8.64 7.79 -19.20
C TYR A 368 -8.17 8.27 -17.84
N ILE A 369 -7.52 9.43 -17.78
CA ILE A 369 -7.07 10.07 -16.54
C ILE A 369 -7.58 11.50 -16.54
N LEU A 370 -8.31 11.86 -15.49
CA LEU A 370 -8.66 13.23 -15.16
C LEU A 370 -7.79 13.67 -13.98
N THR A 371 -6.95 14.68 -14.21
CA THR A 371 -6.00 15.21 -13.24
C THR A 371 -5.62 16.65 -13.59
N GLU A 372 -5.19 17.42 -12.59
CA GLU A 372 -4.70 18.80 -12.75
C GLU A 372 -3.20 18.92 -12.49
N GLY A 373 -2.60 17.91 -11.86
CA GLY A 373 -1.19 17.91 -11.51
C GLY A 373 -0.25 17.37 -12.59
N ILE A 374 -0.77 16.93 -13.74
CA ILE A 374 0.01 16.39 -14.86
C ILE A 374 -0.45 17.07 -16.15
N LEU A 375 0.51 17.48 -16.99
CA LEU A 375 0.20 18.17 -18.24
C LEU A 375 -0.42 17.20 -19.27
N ASP A 376 -1.36 17.70 -20.07
CA ASP A 376 -2.01 16.95 -21.16
C ASP A 376 -0.99 16.24 -22.07
N GLY A 377 0.09 16.94 -22.44
CA GLY A 377 1.15 16.38 -23.28
C GLY A 377 1.91 15.22 -22.62
N GLU A 378 2.05 15.22 -21.29
CA GLU A 378 2.67 14.11 -20.55
C GLU A 378 1.73 12.91 -20.49
N LEU A 379 0.43 13.14 -20.25
CA LEU A 379 -0.59 12.08 -20.30
C LEU A 379 -0.67 11.43 -21.68
N GLU A 380 -0.67 12.24 -22.74
CA GLU A 380 -0.64 11.77 -24.12
C GLU A 380 0.63 11.00 -24.45
N ALA A 381 1.80 11.49 -24.02
CA ALA A 381 3.07 10.80 -24.21
C ALA A 381 3.05 9.41 -23.56
N MET A 382 2.50 9.32 -22.35
CA MET A 382 2.28 8.05 -21.65
C MET A 382 1.11 7.23 -22.21
N GLY A 383 0.41 7.69 -23.26
CA GLY A 383 -0.67 6.98 -23.95
C GLY A 383 -1.97 6.90 -23.17
N PHE A 384 -2.24 7.86 -22.30
CA PHE A 384 -3.53 8.04 -21.62
C PHE A 384 -4.42 9.01 -22.39
N ARG A 385 -5.73 8.83 -22.25
CA ARG A 385 -6.73 9.81 -22.72
C ARG A 385 -7.05 10.76 -21.56
N HIS A 386 -7.29 12.03 -21.83
CA HIS A 386 -7.61 13.01 -20.79
C HIS A 386 -8.88 13.77 -21.17
N PRO A 387 -9.99 13.61 -20.44
CA PRO A 387 -11.18 14.40 -20.68
C PRO A 387 -11.04 15.79 -20.04
N ALA A 388 -11.60 16.82 -20.67
CA ALA A 388 -11.56 18.19 -20.15
C ALA A 388 -12.30 18.40 -18.81
N SER A 389 -13.23 17.51 -18.48
CA SER A 389 -13.90 17.46 -17.17
C SER A 389 -14.45 16.06 -16.91
N LEU A 390 -14.83 15.78 -15.65
CA LEU A 390 -15.43 14.51 -15.27
C LEU A 390 -16.70 14.21 -16.08
N GLN A 391 -17.66 15.14 -16.11
CA GLN A 391 -18.90 14.95 -16.87
C GLN A 391 -18.64 14.72 -18.36
N VAL A 392 -17.74 15.49 -18.98
CA VAL A 392 -17.40 15.32 -20.40
C VAL A 392 -16.83 13.93 -20.67
N GLY A 393 -15.99 13.41 -19.77
CA GLY A 393 -15.46 12.06 -19.83
C GLY A 393 -16.55 10.99 -19.75
N VAL A 394 -17.46 11.12 -18.78
CA VAL A 394 -18.59 10.20 -18.59
C VAL A 394 -19.52 10.20 -19.81
N ASP A 395 -19.90 11.37 -20.31
CA ASP A 395 -20.77 11.50 -21.48
C ASP A 395 -20.14 10.93 -22.76
N ALA A 396 -18.82 11.07 -22.91
CA ALA A 396 -18.09 10.47 -24.02
C ALA A 396 -18.10 8.94 -23.94
N LEU A 397 -17.88 8.38 -22.75
CA LEU A 397 -17.90 6.94 -22.52
C LEU A 397 -19.31 6.36 -22.74
N LEU A 398 -20.36 6.98 -22.20
CA LEU A 398 -21.74 6.54 -22.41
C LEU A 398 -22.15 6.57 -23.89
N ARG A 399 -21.71 7.59 -24.64
CA ARG A 399 -21.94 7.64 -26.10
C ARG A 399 -21.19 6.55 -26.85
N GLU A 400 -19.97 6.21 -26.42
CA GLU A 400 -19.16 5.17 -27.07
C GLU A 400 -19.75 3.77 -26.87
N TYR A 401 -20.14 3.43 -25.64
CA TYR A 401 -20.63 2.09 -25.30
C TYR A 401 -22.15 1.93 -25.49
N GLY A 402 -22.87 3.05 -25.66
CA GLY A 402 -24.29 3.05 -25.98
C GLY A 402 -25.20 2.96 -24.75
N PRO A 403 -26.53 2.95 -24.96
CA PRO A 403 -27.52 3.09 -23.88
C PRO A 403 -27.57 1.92 -22.90
N GLN A 404 -26.99 0.77 -23.24
CA GLN A 404 -26.92 -0.42 -22.37
C GLN A 404 -25.57 -0.57 -21.64
N ALA A 405 -24.70 0.43 -21.76
CA ALA A 405 -23.40 0.40 -21.10
C ALA A 405 -23.55 0.20 -19.58
N ARG A 406 -22.81 -0.77 -19.04
CA ARG A 406 -22.73 -1.05 -17.60
C ARG A 406 -21.53 -0.32 -17.00
N VAL A 407 -21.82 0.61 -16.10
CA VAL A 407 -20.83 1.47 -15.45
C VAL A 407 -20.74 1.16 -13.97
N ALA A 408 -19.55 0.80 -13.49
CA ALA A 408 -19.26 0.70 -12.06
C ALA A 408 -18.52 1.95 -11.60
N VAL A 409 -18.86 2.46 -10.40
CA VAL A 409 -18.21 3.63 -9.83
C VAL A 409 -17.54 3.27 -8.51
N PHE A 410 -16.28 3.68 -8.33
CA PHE A 410 -15.47 3.42 -7.14
C PHE A 410 -14.95 4.74 -6.55
N PRO A 411 -15.69 5.38 -5.62
CA PRO A 411 -15.27 6.64 -5.01
C PRO A 411 -14.00 6.55 -4.17
N MET A 412 -13.63 5.35 -3.71
CA MET A 412 -12.38 5.10 -2.98
C MET A 412 -11.63 3.97 -3.67
N GLY A 413 -11.31 4.17 -4.94
CA GLY A 413 -10.81 3.14 -5.85
C GLY A 413 -9.52 2.50 -5.39
N SER A 414 -8.63 3.25 -4.74
CA SER A 414 -7.36 2.71 -4.25
C SER A 414 -7.49 1.91 -2.94
N SER A 415 -8.67 1.92 -2.30
CA SER A 415 -8.97 1.16 -1.07
C SER A 415 -10.13 0.17 -1.24
N THR A 416 -10.75 0.09 -2.42
CA THR A 416 -11.86 -0.83 -2.70
C THR A 416 -11.36 -1.98 -3.55
N ILE A 417 -11.16 -3.16 -2.96
CA ILE A 417 -10.75 -4.37 -3.67
C ILE A 417 -12.02 -5.08 -4.19
N PRO A 418 -12.28 -5.13 -5.51
CA PRO A 418 -13.45 -5.81 -6.01
C PRO A 418 -13.31 -7.33 -5.88
N LYS A 419 -14.38 -7.98 -5.44
CA LYS A 419 -14.54 -9.44 -5.48
C LYS A 419 -15.59 -9.76 -6.53
N VAL A 420 -15.11 -10.29 -7.65
CA VAL A 420 -15.94 -10.70 -8.77
C VAL A 420 -16.38 -12.14 -8.57
N ASP A 421 -17.70 -12.36 -8.56
CA ASP A 421 -18.27 -13.70 -8.67
C ASP A 421 -18.17 -14.12 -10.15
N TRP A 422 -17.47 -15.23 -10.41
CA TRP A 422 -17.29 -15.80 -11.75
C TRP A 422 -18.28 -16.93 -12.02
#